data_AF-A0AA36DWX8-F1
#
_entry.id   AF-A0AA36DWX8-F1
#
_cell.length_a   1.000
_cell.length_b   1.000
_cell.length_c   1.000
_cell.angle_alpha   90.00
_cell.angle_beta   90.00
_cell.angle_gamma   90.00
#
_symmetry.space_group_name_H-M   'P 1'
#
loop_
_entity.id
_entity.type
_entity.pdbx_description
1 polymer ?
#
loop_
_entity_poly.entity_id
_entity_poly.type
_entity_poly.pdbx_seq_one_letter_code
_entity_poly.pdbx_strand_id
1 'polypeptide(L)'
;MNTSTSNMEPEPSHANRNLLHIHFISSTDSPEFARLNWALTHSSIIGLDAEWKPVRAHQPTFPTVLLLQIACRLNSDESTQEHDKSIVFLVDLSEILLPSIYELLRDVFVSPDILKLGFRFKQDLVYLSSTFRSQGCDSGFDRVEPFLDIATIYSHLHQKQTRRKTKGTKSLSFICEELLGISLSKELQCSDWSVRPLTEDQRTYAAIDALCLIEIFDFFQQRVVKEGGLGNLSEISSSSLNLGLKQILREPTNSTIILSTRFCEAVEMVRATATIIEYPQRVDGIGEVGVSLRKSMDYMVLQIVREYGDKIVLTESDGKPKTSKRKGKRKSSTTGFKCKEQRVYDTDEWHWQGPAPWDILVGGDGSPKFLCDVMVEGLAKHLRCVGIDAAVPHSRKPESRELIDQAIKEKRVVLTRDAKLLRHEYLLRNQIYRVKSLLKNDQLIEVIESFELKICEDQLMSRCTKCNGRFIQKPLSMEEALEAAKGFQVIPDCLFDRNIQFWQCTDCNQLYWEGTQYHNAVQKFIDVCNI
;
A
#
# COMPACT_ATOMS: atom_id res chain seq x y z
N MET A 1 21.39 -32.17 48.91
CA MET A 1 21.54 -32.68 47.54
C MET A 1 20.59 -31.90 46.65
N ASN A 2 21.03 -31.52 45.46
CA ASN A 2 20.44 -30.39 44.73
C ASN A 2 19.12 -30.73 44.03
N THR A 3 18.09 -29.92 44.28
CA THR A 3 16.92 -29.78 43.42
C THR A 3 17.27 -28.84 42.27
N SER A 4 17.37 -29.38 41.04
CA SER A 4 17.66 -28.59 39.85
C SER A 4 16.36 -28.08 39.23
N THR A 5 15.92 -26.89 39.62
CA THR A 5 14.87 -26.14 38.91
C THR A 5 15.49 -25.44 37.71
N SER A 6 15.16 -25.90 36.50
CA SER A 6 15.50 -25.21 35.26
C SER A 6 14.62 -23.96 35.11
N ASN A 7 15.22 -22.77 35.22
CA ASN A 7 14.57 -21.54 34.80
C ASN A 7 14.36 -21.60 33.27
N MET A 8 13.12 -21.77 32.84
CA MET A 8 12.71 -21.34 31.50
C MET A 8 12.44 -19.83 31.58
N GLU A 9 13.21 -19.05 30.84
CA GLU A 9 12.88 -17.65 30.58
C GLU A 9 11.55 -17.61 29.81
N PRO A 10 10.63 -16.69 30.13
CA PRO A 10 9.39 -16.56 29.39
C PRO A 10 9.65 -16.05 27.98
N GLU A 11 9.18 -16.80 26.98
CA GLU A 11 9.01 -16.34 25.59
C GLU A 11 8.38 -14.93 25.57
N PRO A 12 8.85 -14.00 24.72
CA PRO A 12 8.31 -12.64 24.66
C PRO A 12 6.87 -12.67 24.12
N SER A 13 5.91 -12.59 25.04
CA SER A 13 4.50 -12.64 24.72
C SER A 13 4.08 -11.46 23.83
N HIS A 14 3.17 -11.71 22.89
CA HIS A 14 2.57 -10.73 21.97
C HIS A 14 1.70 -9.65 22.67
N ALA A 15 1.88 -9.42 23.97
CA ALA A 15 0.95 -8.70 24.86
C ALA A 15 1.30 -7.23 25.12
N ASN A 16 2.28 -6.65 24.40
CA ASN A 16 2.79 -5.30 24.68
C ASN A 16 2.65 -4.30 23.50
N ARG A 17 1.49 -4.35 22.81
CA ARG A 17 0.99 -3.25 21.96
C ARG A 17 -0.22 -2.54 22.61
N ASN A 18 -0.16 -2.37 23.94
CA ASN A 18 -1.18 -1.63 24.68
C ASN A 18 -1.09 -0.13 24.33
N LEU A 19 -2.20 0.41 23.81
CA LEU A 19 -2.46 1.85 23.60
C LEU A 19 -1.49 2.55 22.62
N LEU A 20 -1.69 2.32 21.32
CA LEU A 20 -1.35 3.32 20.31
C LEU A 20 -2.14 4.60 20.63
N HIS A 21 -1.44 5.67 21.05
CA HIS A 21 -2.10 6.93 21.43
C HIS A 21 -2.45 7.76 20.18
N ILE A 22 -3.58 7.42 19.57
CA ILE A 22 -4.08 8.05 18.33
C ILE A 22 -4.73 9.40 18.67
N HIS A 23 -4.24 10.49 18.08
CA HIS A 23 -4.86 11.81 18.20
C HIS A 23 -5.74 12.09 16.98
N PHE A 24 -7.05 12.20 17.18
CA PHE A 24 -8.01 12.56 16.13
C PHE A 24 -8.23 14.07 16.11
N ILE A 25 -8.14 14.69 14.93
CA ILE A 25 -8.25 16.15 14.75
C ILE A 25 -9.37 16.46 13.76
N SER A 26 -10.42 17.14 14.22
CA SER A 26 -11.52 17.65 13.37
C SER A 26 -11.61 19.18 13.34
N SER A 27 -10.82 19.90 14.13
CA SER A 27 -10.80 21.37 14.18
C SER A 27 -9.40 21.91 14.47
N THR A 28 -9.07 23.08 13.94
CA THR A 28 -7.83 23.82 14.26
C THR A 28 -7.83 24.44 15.66
N ASP A 29 -8.98 24.51 16.34
CA ASP A 29 -9.08 25.05 17.71
C ASP A 29 -8.90 23.96 18.79
N SER A 30 -8.64 22.71 18.39
CA SER A 30 -8.56 21.56 19.30
C SER A 30 -7.18 21.41 19.97
N PRO A 31 -7.11 20.86 21.20
CA PRO A 31 -5.83 20.58 21.85
C PRO A 31 -5.00 19.52 21.10
N GLU A 32 -5.64 18.64 20.34
CA GLU A 32 -4.98 17.69 19.43
C GLU A 32 -4.30 18.42 18.25
N PHE A 33 -4.92 19.47 17.70
CA PHE A 33 -4.26 20.30 16.67
C PHE A 33 -3.09 21.11 17.23
N ALA A 34 -3.21 21.66 18.44
CA ALA A 34 -2.08 22.28 19.14
C ALA A 34 -0.93 21.27 19.36
N ARG A 35 -1.26 20.02 19.70
CA ARG A 35 -0.28 18.93 19.83
C ARG A 35 0.32 18.49 18.49
N LEU A 36 -0.42 18.53 17.38
CA LEU A 36 0.12 18.29 16.04
C LEU A 36 1.17 19.35 15.67
N ASN A 37 0.87 20.64 15.88
CA ASN A 37 1.83 21.73 15.66
C ASN A 37 3.10 21.56 16.51
N TRP A 38 2.95 21.19 17.79
CA TRP A 38 4.08 20.90 18.65
C TRP A 38 4.89 19.69 18.12
N ALA A 39 4.25 18.57 17.79
CA ALA A 39 4.94 17.39 17.29
C ALA A 39 5.68 17.65 15.97
N LEU A 40 5.08 18.40 15.03
CA LEU A 40 5.69 18.78 13.75
C LEU A 40 6.90 19.72 13.87
N THR A 41 7.00 20.48 14.97
CA THR A 41 8.19 21.30 15.27
C THR A 41 9.27 20.53 16.04
N HIS A 42 8.90 19.39 16.65
CA HIS A 42 9.78 18.54 17.45
C HIS A 42 10.14 17.21 16.76
N SER A 43 9.74 17.00 15.50
CA SER A 43 10.03 15.78 14.72
C SER A 43 10.89 16.09 13.50
N SER A 44 11.98 15.34 13.34
CA SER A 44 12.82 15.34 12.14
C SER A 44 12.35 14.36 11.05
N ILE A 45 11.44 13.44 11.38
CA ILE A 45 10.87 12.45 10.46
C ILE A 45 9.36 12.35 10.68
N ILE A 46 8.60 12.32 9.59
CA ILE A 46 7.17 11.99 9.61
C ILE A 46 6.82 10.90 8.59
N GLY A 47 5.87 10.03 8.94
CA GLY A 47 5.20 9.11 8.03
C GLY A 47 3.88 9.71 7.55
N LEU A 48 3.63 9.65 6.24
CA LEU A 48 2.42 10.18 5.59
C LEU A 48 1.68 9.08 4.83
N ASP A 49 0.37 9.03 5.04
CA ASP A 49 -0.58 8.28 4.21
C ASP A 49 -1.88 9.09 4.06
N ALA A 50 -2.82 8.66 3.20
CA ALA A 50 -4.10 9.33 3.01
C ALA A 50 -5.23 8.36 2.66
N GLU A 51 -6.45 8.61 3.16
CA GLU A 51 -7.62 7.79 2.87
C GLU A 51 -8.79 8.59 2.26
N TRP A 52 -9.50 7.96 1.31
CA TRP A 52 -10.59 8.56 0.54
C TRP A 52 -11.70 7.54 0.28
N LYS A 53 -12.94 8.02 0.09
CA LYS A 53 -14.05 7.16 -0.31
C LYS A 53 -13.80 6.58 -1.72
N PRO A 54 -13.87 5.25 -1.92
CA PRO A 54 -13.74 4.65 -3.25
C PRO A 54 -14.85 5.12 -4.21
N VAL A 55 -14.49 5.90 -5.24
CA VAL A 55 -15.44 6.40 -6.24
C VAL A 55 -15.79 5.30 -7.25
N ARG A 56 -17.08 4.93 -7.33
CA ARG A 56 -17.59 3.91 -8.26
C ARG A 56 -18.12 4.47 -9.60
N ALA A 57 -18.32 5.78 -9.70
CA ALA A 57 -18.91 6.43 -10.87
C ALA A 57 -17.91 6.73 -11.99
N HIS A 58 -18.37 6.74 -13.25
CA HIS A 58 -17.57 7.07 -14.45
C HIS A 58 -17.23 8.58 -14.61
N GLN A 59 -17.41 9.40 -13.58
CA GLN A 59 -17.07 10.83 -13.69
C GLN A 59 -15.55 11.04 -13.64
N PRO A 60 -15.00 11.95 -14.47
CA PRO A 60 -13.57 12.24 -14.51
C PRO A 60 -13.19 13.24 -13.40
N THR A 61 -13.49 12.91 -12.15
CA THR A 61 -13.13 13.68 -10.95
C THR A 61 -12.11 12.89 -10.13
N PHE A 62 -11.26 13.60 -9.38
CA PHE A 62 -10.40 12.95 -8.39
C PHE A 62 -11.22 12.63 -7.13
N PRO A 63 -10.93 11.53 -6.42
CA PRO A 63 -11.49 11.29 -5.10
C PRO A 63 -11.11 12.43 -4.13
N THR A 64 -12.07 12.84 -3.30
CA THR A 64 -11.81 13.73 -2.17
C THR A 64 -11.10 12.94 -1.07
N VAL A 65 -9.95 13.42 -0.60
CA VAL A 65 -9.28 12.87 0.59
C VAL A 65 -10.07 13.28 1.83
N LEU A 66 -10.39 12.31 2.68
CA LEU A 66 -11.26 12.50 3.85
C LEU A 66 -10.50 12.35 5.17
N LEU A 67 -9.36 11.66 5.15
CA LEU A 67 -8.48 11.48 6.30
C LEU A 67 -7.03 11.59 5.82
N LEU A 68 -6.21 12.35 6.54
CA LEU A 68 -4.76 12.42 6.36
C LEU A 68 -4.08 11.88 7.61
N GLN A 69 -3.21 10.90 7.44
CA GLN A 69 -2.49 10.27 8.54
C GLN A 69 -1.07 10.84 8.62
N ILE A 70 -0.69 11.30 9.81
CA ILE A 70 0.62 11.87 10.08
C ILE A 70 1.19 11.17 11.32
N ALA A 71 2.16 10.28 11.12
CA ALA A 71 2.97 9.74 12.19
C ALA A 71 4.20 10.63 12.38
N CYS A 72 4.53 11.00 13.62
CA CYS A 72 5.61 11.92 13.96
C CYS A 72 6.62 11.23 14.88
N ARG A 73 7.88 11.07 14.44
CA ARG A 73 8.98 10.56 15.29
C ARG A 73 9.59 11.73 16.05
N LEU A 74 9.30 11.81 17.36
CA LEU A 74 9.81 12.88 18.21
C LEU A 74 11.34 12.79 18.35
N ASN A 75 11.99 13.94 18.30
CA ASN A 75 13.42 14.05 18.62
C ASN A 75 13.59 13.82 20.13
N SER A 76 14.33 12.78 20.51
CA SER A 76 14.52 12.39 21.91
C SER A 76 15.21 13.49 22.72
N ASP A 77 14.57 13.93 23.81
CA ASP A 77 15.25 14.51 24.97
C ASP A 77 15.53 13.40 25.99
N GLU A 78 16.63 13.52 26.75
CA GLU A 78 17.23 12.45 27.59
C GLU A 78 16.31 11.89 28.71
N SER A 79 15.09 12.41 28.86
CA SER A 79 14.11 12.05 29.88
C SER A 79 12.93 11.20 29.38
N THR A 80 12.85 10.85 28.10
CA THR A 80 11.71 10.11 27.52
C THR A 80 11.96 8.60 27.41
N GLN A 81 11.01 7.78 27.89
CA GLN A 81 11.11 6.32 27.85
C GLN A 81 11.00 5.78 26.41
N GLU A 82 11.64 4.63 26.15
CA GLU A 82 11.85 4.14 24.78
C GLU A 82 10.56 3.81 24.00
N HIS A 83 9.46 3.56 24.70
CA HIS A 83 8.19 3.11 24.11
C HIS A 83 7.28 4.23 23.59
N ASP A 84 7.61 5.51 23.82
CA ASP A 84 6.71 6.65 23.57
C ASP A 84 7.28 7.65 22.51
N LYS A 85 8.10 7.13 21.57
CA LYS A 85 8.86 7.94 20.60
C LYS A 85 8.08 8.42 19.37
N SER A 86 6.92 7.82 19.09
CA SER A 86 6.15 8.09 17.87
C SER A 86 4.69 8.40 18.19
N ILE A 87 4.22 9.59 17.80
CA ILE A 87 2.83 10.03 17.98
C ILE A 87 2.12 9.99 16.63
N VAL A 88 0.88 9.50 16.58
CA VAL A 88 0.09 9.42 15.33
C VAL A 88 -1.13 10.32 15.40
N PHE A 89 -1.31 11.12 14.34
CA PHE A 89 -2.42 12.03 14.15
C PHE A 89 -3.28 11.58 12.96
N LEU A 90 -4.60 11.59 13.16
CA LEU A 90 -5.60 11.37 12.14
C LEU A 90 -6.36 12.68 11.91
N VAL A 91 -6.05 13.36 10.82
CA VAL A 91 -6.63 14.68 10.49
C VAL A 91 -7.85 14.48 9.60
N ASP A 92 -9.02 14.81 10.12
CA ASP A 92 -10.30 14.70 9.42
C ASP A 92 -10.50 15.87 8.45
N LEU A 93 -10.16 15.63 7.19
CA LEU A 93 -10.28 16.59 6.10
C LEU A 93 -11.72 16.81 5.62
N SER A 94 -12.70 16.10 6.21
CA SER A 94 -14.13 16.33 5.95
C SER A 94 -14.80 17.30 6.93
N GLU A 95 -14.23 17.46 8.13
CA GLU A 95 -14.74 18.36 9.18
C GLU A 95 -13.90 19.65 9.30
N ILE A 96 -12.57 19.56 9.10
CA ILE A 96 -11.68 20.72 9.25
C ILE A 96 -11.78 21.67 8.04
N LEU A 97 -11.75 22.98 8.30
CA LEU A 97 -11.72 24.00 7.25
C LEU A 97 -10.36 23.97 6.54
N LEU A 98 -10.27 23.43 5.33
CA LEU A 98 -8.99 23.20 4.66
C LEU A 98 -8.06 24.44 4.56
N PRO A 99 -8.56 25.67 4.31
CA PRO A 99 -7.73 26.87 4.39
C PRO A 99 -7.00 27.10 5.72
N SER A 100 -7.54 26.69 6.88
CA SER A 100 -6.89 26.94 8.19
C SER A 100 -5.74 25.97 8.51
N ILE A 101 -5.66 24.82 7.82
CA ILE A 101 -4.55 23.85 7.93
C ILE A 101 -3.61 23.84 6.71
N TYR A 102 -3.99 24.53 5.63
CA TYR A 102 -3.26 24.48 4.35
C TYR A 102 -1.80 24.91 4.44
N GLU A 103 -1.51 26.09 5.00
CA GLU A 103 -0.13 26.60 5.08
C GLU A 103 0.76 25.73 5.99
N LEU A 104 0.21 25.17 7.09
CA LEU A 104 0.92 24.23 7.95
C LEU A 104 1.39 22.99 7.18
N LEU A 105 0.49 22.35 6.42
CA LEU A 105 0.83 21.17 5.63
C LEU A 105 1.78 21.50 4.48
N ARG A 106 1.58 22.66 3.85
CA ARG A 106 2.44 23.16 2.77
C ARG A 106 3.88 23.35 3.24
N ASP A 107 4.06 24.03 4.38
CA ASP A 107 5.37 24.24 5.00
C ASP A 107 6.04 22.90 5.39
N VAL A 108 5.28 21.99 6.00
CA VAL A 108 5.79 20.64 6.37
C VAL A 108 6.26 19.87 5.13
N PHE A 109 5.48 19.87 4.05
CA PHE A 109 5.80 19.14 2.82
C PHE A 109 7.08 19.61 2.14
N VAL A 110 7.42 20.91 2.22
CA VAL A 110 8.67 21.45 1.64
C VAL A 110 9.78 21.74 2.65
N SER A 111 9.54 21.54 3.95
CA SER A 111 10.53 21.78 5.01
C SER A 111 11.76 20.88 4.83
N PRO A 112 12.99 21.46 4.74
CA PRO A 112 14.23 20.69 4.60
C PRO A 112 14.61 19.93 5.87
N ASP A 113 14.10 20.36 7.03
CA ASP A 113 14.41 19.80 8.36
C ASP A 113 13.54 18.59 8.71
N ILE A 114 12.53 18.29 7.90
CA ILE A 114 11.59 17.17 8.10
C ILE A 114 11.70 16.21 6.91
N LEU A 115 12.17 14.99 7.15
CA LEU A 115 12.06 13.90 6.19
C LEU A 115 10.62 13.37 6.13
N LYS A 116 10.03 13.38 4.94
CA LYS A 116 8.72 12.78 4.68
C LYS A 116 8.90 11.34 4.18
N LEU A 117 8.32 10.38 4.90
CA LEU A 117 8.21 8.98 4.50
C LEU A 117 6.82 8.72 3.91
N GLY A 118 6.74 7.85 2.92
CA GLY A 118 5.47 7.42 2.34
C GLY A 118 5.65 6.16 1.48
N PHE A 119 4.56 5.48 1.15
CA PHE A 119 4.58 4.32 0.27
C PHE A 119 3.86 4.64 -1.04
N ARG A 120 4.61 4.96 -2.10
CA ARG A 120 4.07 5.43 -3.41
C ARG A 120 3.23 6.71 -3.35
N PHE A 121 3.46 7.55 -2.33
CA PHE A 121 2.70 8.73 -1.93
C PHE A 121 2.39 9.80 -3.02
N LYS A 122 2.96 9.69 -4.23
CA LYS A 122 2.64 10.62 -5.33
C LYS A 122 1.16 10.57 -5.72
N GLN A 123 0.50 9.42 -5.64
CA GLN A 123 -0.92 9.33 -6.02
C GLN A 123 -1.83 10.05 -5.01
N ASP A 124 -1.48 9.90 -3.74
CA ASP A 124 -2.11 10.44 -2.55
C ASP A 124 -1.96 11.97 -2.55
N LEU A 125 -0.75 12.46 -2.82
CA LEU A 125 -0.48 13.89 -3.02
C LEU A 125 -1.31 14.50 -4.17
N VAL A 126 -1.57 13.78 -5.26
CA VAL A 126 -2.44 14.27 -6.35
C VAL A 126 -3.88 14.46 -5.87
N TYR A 127 -4.44 13.49 -5.13
CA TYR A 127 -5.81 13.58 -4.62
C TYR A 127 -5.92 14.64 -3.51
N LEU A 128 -4.92 14.72 -2.62
CA LEU A 128 -4.84 15.72 -1.57
C LEU A 128 -4.75 17.14 -2.17
N SER A 129 -3.85 17.35 -3.15
CA SER A 129 -3.71 18.62 -3.87
C SER A 129 -4.99 19.02 -4.60
N SER A 130 -5.68 18.07 -5.23
CA SER A 130 -7.00 18.32 -5.85
C SER A 130 -8.07 18.66 -4.82
N THR A 131 -8.06 18.02 -3.65
CA THR A 131 -9.02 18.23 -2.57
C THR A 131 -8.91 19.66 -2.03
N PHE A 132 -7.70 20.10 -1.70
CA PHE A 132 -7.44 21.46 -1.22
C PHE A 132 -7.78 22.53 -2.27
N ARG A 133 -7.43 22.32 -3.56
CA ARG A 133 -7.82 23.25 -4.65
C ARG A 133 -9.33 23.37 -4.81
N SER A 134 -10.07 22.26 -4.64
CA SER A 134 -11.54 22.29 -4.75
C SER A 134 -12.24 23.06 -3.61
N GLN A 135 -11.51 23.36 -2.52
CA GLN A 135 -12.01 24.07 -1.34
C GLN A 135 -11.26 25.41 -1.11
N GLY A 136 -10.84 26.08 -2.18
CA GLY A 136 -10.33 27.46 -2.13
C GLY A 136 -8.83 27.62 -1.82
N CYS A 137 -8.05 26.53 -1.79
CA CYS A 137 -6.59 26.59 -1.67
C CYS A 137 -5.94 26.47 -3.06
N ASP A 138 -6.00 27.54 -3.86
CA ASP A 138 -5.75 27.53 -5.31
C ASP A 138 -4.41 26.90 -5.76
N SER A 139 -3.34 27.07 -4.98
CA SER A 139 -2.05 26.45 -5.27
C SER A 139 -2.03 24.94 -5.04
N GLY A 140 -2.81 24.41 -4.09
CA GLY A 140 -2.74 23.02 -3.64
C GLY A 140 -1.34 22.62 -3.19
N PHE A 141 -1.03 21.33 -3.23
CA PHE A 141 0.33 20.83 -3.00
C PHE A 141 0.96 20.42 -4.33
N ASP A 142 2.14 20.95 -4.67
CA ASP A 142 2.87 20.63 -5.90
C ASP A 142 4.19 19.90 -5.63
N ARG A 143 4.71 19.96 -4.39
CA ARG A 143 6.03 19.45 -4.04
C ARG A 143 6.06 18.82 -2.64
N VAL A 144 6.79 17.71 -2.50
CA VAL A 144 7.19 17.14 -1.20
C VAL A 144 8.69 16.82 -1.26
N GLU A 145 9.49 17.51 -0.46
CA GLU A 145 10.93 17.28 -0.34
C GLU A 145 11.47 17.70 1.05
N PRO A 146 12.48 17.02 1.62
CA PRO A 146 13.00 15.72 1.19
C PRO A 146 11.98 14.60 1.45
N PHE A 147 11.87 13.68 0.51
CA PHE A 147 10.94 12.54 0.56
C PHE A 147 11.71 11.22 0.43
N LEU A 148 11.20 10.13 1.01
CA LEU A 148 11.77 8.80 0.85
C LEU A 148 10.66 7.75 0.71
N ASP A 149 10.58 7.11 -0.46
CA ASP A 149 9.59 6.04 -0.71
C ASP A 149 10.04 4.73 -0.06
N ILE A 150 9.18 4.16 0.79
CA ILE A 150 9.39 2.84 1.41
C ILE A 150 9.64 1.74 0.35
N ALA A 151 9.04 1.84 -0.85
CA ALA A 151 9.30 0.92 -1.95
C ALA A 151 10.75 1.00 -2.47
N THR A 152 11.37 2.19 -2.40
CA THR A 152 12.78 2.42 -2.78
C THR A 152 13.71 1.89 -1.69
N ILE A 153 13.43 2.16 -0.40
CA ILE A 153 14.16 1.59 0.74
C ILE A 153 14.24 0.07 0.64
N TYR A 154 13.08 -0.58 0.50
CA TYR A 154 12.95 -2.02 0.39
C TYR A 154 13.75 -2.58 -0.80
N SER A 155 13.68 -1.90 -1.95
CA SER A 155 14.39 -2.28 -3.17
C SER A 155 15.91 -2.20 -3.01
N HIS A 156 16.43 -1.26 -2.21
CA HIS A 156 17.86 -1.15 -1.91
C HIS A 156 18.34 -2.27 -0.99
N LEU A 157 17.64 -2.50 0.13
CA LEU A 157 17.94 -3.57 1.08
C LEU A 157 18.06 -4.94 0.38
N HIS A 158 17.15 -5.25 -0.54
CA HIS A 158 17.12 -6.54 -1.25
C HIS A 158 18.12 -6.64 -2.42
N GLN A 159 18.51 -5.52 -3.03
CA GLN A 159 19.56 -5.51 -4.07
C GLN A 159 20.95 -5.83 -3.51
N LYS A 160 21.24 -5.41 -2.27
CA LYS A 160 22.49 -5.79 -1.58
C LYS A 160 22.51 -7.27 -1.20
N GLN A 161 21.38 -7.83 -0.75
CA GLN A 161 21.29 -9.24 -0.34
C GLN A 161 21.20 -10.22 -1.52
N THR A 162 20.64 -9.82 -2.67
CA THR A 162 20.42 -10.73 -3.81
C THR A 162 20.91 -10.16 -5.15
N ARG A 163 21.86 -10.85 -5.79
CA ARG A 163 22.36 -10.52 -7.15
C ARG A 163 21.31 -10.70 -8.28
N ARG A 164 20.03 -10.93 -7.96
CA ARG A 164 18.94 -11.13 -8.92
C ARG A 164 17.89 -10.02 -8.76
N LYS A 165 17.75 -9.16 -9.77
CA LYS A 165 16.68 -8.14 -9.82
C LYS A 165 15.29 -8.80 -9.78
N THR A 166 14.62 -8.70 -8.63
CA THR A 166 13.23 -9.14 -8.45
C THR A 166 12.30 -8.20 -9.23
N LYS A 167 11.74 -8.68 -10.35
CA LYS A 167 10.79 -7.90 -11.16
C LYS A 167 9.41 -7.83 -10.50
N GLY A 168 9.17 -6.77 -9.74
CA GLY A 168 7.86 -6.35 -9.25
C GLY A 168 7.94 -5.55 -7.94
N THR A 169 7.32 -4.37 -7.89
CA THR A 169 7.18 -3.56 -6.67
C THR A 169 6.25 -4.25 -5.67
N LYS A 170 6.74 -4.58 -4.47
CA LYS A 170 5.96 -5.19 -3.39
C LYS A 170 4.89 -4.24 -2.82
N SER A 171 3.94 -4.76 -2.05
CA SER A 171 2.95 -3.97 -1.27
C SER A 171 3.45 -3.68 0.14
N LEU A 172 3.01 -2.59 0.77
CA LEU A 172 3.37 -2.21 2.14
C LEU A 172 3.24 -3.37 3.12
N SER A 173 2.08 -4.05 3.17
CA SER A 173 1.86 -5.23 4.04
C SER A 173 2.92 -6.32 3.94
N PHE A 174 3.49 -6.53 2.75
CA PHE A 174 4.49 -7.56 2.49
C PHE A 174 5.89 -7.07 2.92
N ILE A 175 6.13 -5.77 2.83
CA ILE A 175 7.34 -5.12 3.33
C ILE A 175 7.34 -5.16 4.88
N CYS A 176 6.20 -4.88 5.52
CA CYS A 176 6.03 -5.01 6.97
C CYS A 176 6.20 -6.46 7.46
N GLU A 177 5.61 -7.42 6.74
CA GLU A 177 5.75 -8.85 7.06
C GLU A 177 7.21 -9.30 6.94
N GLU A 178 7.92 -8.93 5.87
CA GLU A 178 9.30 -9.38 5.60
C GLU A 178 10.37 -8.62 6.41
N LEU A 179 10.17 -7.33 6.73
CA LEU A 179 11.16 -6.53 7.48
C LEU A 179 10.89 -6.46 8.99
N LEU A 180 9.63 -6.44 9.41
CA LEU A 180 9.22 -6.23 10.80
C LEU A 180 8.53 -7.45 11.43
N GLY A 181 8.17 -8.47 10.64
CA GLY A 181 7.37 -9.61 11.12
C GLY A 181 5.90 -9.27 11.37
N ILE A 182 5.41 -8.12 10.89
CA ILE A 182 4.06 -7.62 11.16
C ILE A 182 3.16 -7.83 9.93
N SER A 183 2.08 -8.59 10.11
CA SER A 183 1.02 -8.69 9.09
C SER A 183 0.08 -7.49 9.18
N LEU A 184 0.05 -6.65 8.15
CA LEU A 184 -0.98 -5.61 8.01
C LEU A 184 -2.26 -6.19 7.37
N SER A 185 -3.42 -5.91 7.98
CA SER A 185 -4.72 -6.18 7.35
C SER A 185 -4.88 -5.35 6.07
N LYS A 186 -5.79 -5.77 5.19
CA LYS A 186 -6.21 -5.02 3.99
C LYS A 186 -7.72 -4.86 3.91
N GLU A 187 -8.42 -5.14 5.00
CA GLU A 187 -9.88 -5.25 5.01
C GLU A 187 -10.55 -3.88 4.93
N LEU A 188 -9.92 -2.84 5.48
CA LEU A 188 -10.47 -1.47 5.53
C LEU A 188 -9.95 -0.53 4.45
N GLN A 189 -8.97 -0.97 3.62
CA GLN A 189 -8.45 -0.23 2.45
C GLN A 189 -9.53 0.19 1.44
N CYS A 190 -10.70 -0.44 1.45
CA CYS A 190 -11.84 -0.10 0.60
C CYS A 190 -13.10 0.22 1.42
N SER A 191 -12.93 0.62 2.68
CA SER A 191 -14.03 1.02 3.56
C SER A 191 -14.66 2.35 3.11
N ASP A 192 -15.84 2.65 3.62
CA ASP A 192 -16.47 3.95 3.37
C ASP A 192 -15.93 5.00 4.35
N TRP A 193 -14.80 5.59 4.00
CA TRP A 193 -14.13 6.64 4.77
C TRP A 193 -14.92 7.95 4.90
N SER A 194 -16.13 8.06 4.33
CA SER A 194 -17.04 9.20 4.59
C SER A 194 -18.04 8.95 5.73
N VAL A 195 -18.10 7.75 6.29
CA VAL A 195 -18.96 7.48 7.45
C VAL A 195 -18.38 8.17 8.69
N ARG A 196 -19.25 8.77 9.52
CA ARG A 196 -18.88 9.40 10.78
C ARG A 196 -19.82 8.94 11.91
N PRO A 197 -19.31 8.74 13.14
CA PRO A 197 -17.89 8.75 13.51
C PRO A 197 -17.14 7.56 12.89
N LEU A 198 -15.83 7.70 12.66
CA LEU A 198 -14.99 6.57 12.24
C LEU A 198 -14.99 5.48 13.30
N THR A 199 -15.03 4.21 12.88
CA THR A 199 -14.91 3.06 13.79
C THR A 199 -13.51 2.98 14.39
N GLU A 200 -13.37 2.30 15.53
CA GLU A 200 -12.06 2.14 16.16
C GLU A 200 -11.09 1.33 15.29
N ASP A 201 -11.61 0.34 14.53
CA ASP A 201 -10.83 -0.42 13.56
C ASP A 201 -10.35 0.47 12.41
N GLN A 202 -11.17 1.41 11.92
CA GLN A 202 -10.77 2.38 10.88
C GLN A 202 -9.66 3.31 11.38
N ARG A 203 -9.76 3.80 12.63
CA ARG A 203 -8.71 4.64 13.25
C ARG A 203 -7.41 3.85 13.42
N THR A 204 -7.51 2.64 13.95
CA THR A 204 -6.37 1.75 14.19
C THR A 204 -5.68 1.38 12.88
N TYR A 205 -6.44 0.99 11.86
CA TYR A 205 -5.93 0.71 10.51
C TYR A 205 -5.16 1.92 9.95
N ALA A 206 -5.80 3.10 9.91
CA ALA A 206 -5.22 4.32 9.40
C ALA A 206 -3.92 4.71 10.16
N ALA A 207 -3.94 4.61 11.49
CA ALA A 207 -2.78 4.96 12.30
C ALA A 207 -1.58 4.02 12.05
N ILE A 208 -1.84 2.72 11.84
CA ILE A 208 -0.80 1.72 11.58
C ILE A 208 -0.17 1.93 10.18
N ASP A 209 -0.95 2.24 9.15
CA ASP A 209 -0.42 2.42 7.78
C ASP A 209 0.58 3.59 7.71
N ALA A 210 0.40 4.68 8.49
CA ALA A 210 1.39 5.75 8.63
C ALA A 210 2.54 5.41 9.61
N LEU A 211 2.26 4.76 10.75
CA LEU A 211 3.28 4.45 11.75
C LEU A 211 4.30 3.43 11.25
N CYS A 212 3.87 2.41 10.50
CA CYS A 212 4.76 1.37 10.01
C CYS A 212 5.83 1.90 9.04
N LEU A 213 5.60 3.07 8.41
CA LEU A 213 6.60 3.76 7.59
C LEU A 213 7.83 4.16 8.43
N ILE A 214 7.59 4.65 9.66
CA ILE A 214 8.66 5.00 10.61
C ILE A 214 9.36 3.74 11.09
N GLU A 215 8.62 2.68 11.46
CA GLU A 215 9.22 1.40 11.89
C GLU A 215 10.12 0.79 10.79
N ILE A 216 9.70 0.85 9.52
CA ILE A 216 10.53 0.42 8.36
C ILE A 216 11.76 1.31 8.18
N PHE A 217 11.62 2.62 8.36
CA PHE A 217 12.75 3.54 8.28
C PHE A 217 13.77 3.29 9.40
N ASP A 218 13.33 3.05 10.63
CA ASP A 218 14.20 2.75 11.76
C ASP A 218 14.96 1.43 11.52
N PHE A 219 14.29 0.40 11.01
CA PHE A 219 14.95 -0.84 10.56
C PHE A 219 16.01 -0.57 9.48
N PHE A 220 15.68 0.27 8.49
CA PHE A 220 16.61 0.65 7.43
C PHE A 220 17.82 1.43 7.96
N GLN A 221 17.60 2.45 8.80
CA GLN A 221 18.65 3.26 9.44
C GLN A 221 19.62 2.36 10.22
N GLN A 222 19.10 1.42 11.02
CA GLN A 222 19.91 0.44 11.75
C GLN A 222 20.75 -0.45 10.81
N ARG A 223 20.22 -0.86 9.65
CA ARG A 223 21.00 -1.66 8.68
C ARG A 223 22.08 -0.85 7.97
N VAL A 224 21.80 0.40 7.57
CA VAL A 224 22.81 1.28 6.97
C VAL A 224 23.98 1.54 7.93
N VAL A 225 23.68 1.73 9.22
CA VAL A 225 24.69 1.84 10.29
C VAL A 225 25.50 0.55 10.43
N LYS A 226 24.84 -0.61 10.57
CA LYS A 226 25.52 -1.91 10.78
C LYS A 226 26.37 -2.36 9.59
N GLU A 227 25.97 -2.03 8.36
CA GLU A 227 26.65 -2.47 7.13
C GLU A 227 27.80 -1.54 6.71
N GLY A 228 28.11 -0.49 7.48
CA GLY A 228 29.17 0.49 7.15
C GLY A 228 28.95 1.20 5.80
N GLY A 229 27.69 1.24 5.34
CA GLY A 229 27.33 1.70 4.00
C GLY A 229 27.60 3.18 3.77
N LEU A 230 27.65 3.95 4.85
CA LEU A 230 28.23 5.28 4.90
C LEU A 230 29.67 5.15 5.41
N GLY A 231 30.66 5.55 4.60
CA GLY A 231 32.05 5.11 4.72
C GLY A 231 32.69 5.27 6.11
N ASN A 232 33.48 4.25 6.50
CA ASN A 232 34.27 4.12 7.74
C ASN A 232 34.54 5.43 8.51
N LEU A 233 33.78 5.64 9.59
CA LEU A 233 34.01 6.70 10.59
C LEU A 233 34.66 6.19 11.89
N SER A 234 35.16 4.94 11.90
CA SER A 234 35.81 4.31 13.06
C SER A 234 37.31 4.62 13.19
N GLU A 235 37.95 5.27 12.22
CA GLU A 235 39.37 5.66 12.29
C GLU A 235 39.62 7.13 11.88
N ILE A 236 39.07 8.08 12.66
CA ILE A 236 39.69 9.41 12.79
C ILE A 236 39.87 9.72 14.29
N SER A 237 40.81 8.99 14.91
CA SER A 237 41.37 9.38 16.20
C SER A 237 42.16 10.68 16.04
N SER A 238 41.56 11.80 16.46
CA SER A 238 42.15 12.90 17.27
C SER A 238 43.58 13.45 16.97
N SER A 239 44.21 13.12 15.85
CA SER A 239 45.64 13.36 15.59
C SER A 239 45.93 14.10 14.27
N SER A 240 44.92 14.34 13.44
CA SER A 240 45.07 15.01 12.13
C SER A 240 45.04 16.55 12.20
N LEU A 241 44.99 17.14 13.39
CA LEU A 241 45.14 18.58 13.61
C LEU A 241 46.63 18.96 13.55
N ASN A 242 47.18 19.10 12.33
CA ASN A 242 48.29 20.00 11.94
C ASN A 242 48.97 19.57 10.63
N LEU A 243 48.30 19.75 9.48
CA LEU A 243 48.94 19.67 8.15
C LEU A 243 48.68 20.96 7.37
N GLY A 244 49.75 21.68 7.03
CA GLY A 244 49.66 22.96 6.33
C GLY A 244 49.30 22.82 4.84
N LEU A 245 48.72 23.87 4.24
CA LEU A 245 48.23 23.88 2.84
C LEU A 245 49.20 23.29 1.80
N LYS A 246 50.52 23.45 2.00
CA LYS A 246 51.56 22.99 1.08
C LYS A 246 51.67 21.46 0.98
N GLN A 247 51.13 20.73 1.95
CA GLN A 247 51.15 19.27 2.00
C GLN A 247 49.87 18.66 1.39
N ILE A 248 48.73 19.36 1.51
CA ILE A 248 47.45 18.98 0.89
C ILE A 248 47.51 19.00 -0.65
N LEU A 249 48.31 19.89 -1.23
CA LEU A 249 48.40 20.10 -2.69
C LEU A 249 49.37 19.14 -3.42
N ARG A 250 49.90 18.11 -2.77
CA ARG A 250 50.93 17.22 -3.36
C ARG A 250 50.55 15.75 -3.54
N GLU A 251 49.42 15.28 -3.01
CA GLU A 251 48.96 13.89 -3.22
C GLU A 251 47.59 13.81 -3.91
N PRO A 252 47.41 13.02 -4.99
CA PRO A 252 46.20 13.09 -5.82
C PRO A 252 44.96 12.36 -5.27
N THR A 253 45.06 11.65 -4.14
CA THR A 253 44.05 10.65 -3.73
C THR A 253 43.16 11.05 -2.55
N ASN A 254 43.48 12.11 -1.81
CA ASN A 254 42.71 12.56 -0.63
C ASN A 254 41.85 13.81 -0.85
N SER A 255 41.83 14.37 -2.07
CA SER A 255 41.17 15.64 -2.36
C SER A 255 39.64 15.62 -2.16
N THR A 256 38.98 14.50 -2.47
CA THR A 256 37.50 14.43 -2.51
C THR A 256 36.87 14.53 -1.12
N ILE A 257 37.47 13.89 -0.11
CA ILE A 257 36.96 13.88 1.27
C ILE A 257 37.09 15.28 1.88
N ILE A 258 38.29 15.87 1.78
CA ILE A 258 38.60 17.19 2.38
C ILE A 258 37.78 18.32 1.73
N LEU A 259 37.49 18.23 0.43
CA LEU A 259 36.59 19.17 -0.24
C LEU A 259 35.15 19.09 0.29
N SER A 260 34.66 17.89 0.63
CA SER A 260 33.29 17.71 1.14
C SER A 260 33.08 18.29 2.54
N THR A 261 34.08 18.19 3.42
CA THR A 261 34.01 18.70 4.80
C THR A 261 33.91 20.23 4.81
N ARG A 262 34.77 20.91 4.04
CA ARG A 262 34.76 22.37 3.93
C ARG A 262 33.51 22.92 3.23
N PHE A 263 32.92 22.16 2.30
CA PHE A 263 31.63 22.54 1.72
C PHE A 263 30.47 22.41 2.71
N CYS A 264 30.51 21.43 3.62
CA CYS A 264 29.50 21.32 4.68
C CYS A 264 29.58 22.54 5.63
N GLU A 265 30.77 22.90 6.12
CA GLU A 265 30.95 24.11 6.95
C GLU A 265 30.44 25.37 6.25
N ALA A 266 30.75 25.56 4.96
CA ALA A 266 30.28 26.69 4.18
C ALA A 266 28.74 26.72 4.02
N VAL A 267 28.10 25.55 3.84
CA VAL A 267 26.64 25.44 3.73
C VAL A 267 25.95 25.71 5.07
N GLU A 268 26.51 25.23 6.19
CA GLU A 268 26.00 25.54 7.53
C GLU A 268 26.17 27.04 7.87
N MET A 269 27.30 27.65 7.50
CA MET A 269 27.49 29.11 7.62
C MET A 269 26.49 29.91 6.78
N VAL A 270 26.19 29.48 5.55
CA VAL A 270 25.19 30.11 4.68
C VAL A 270 23.78 29.93 5.23
N ARG A 271 23.43 28.76 5.77
CA ARG A 271 22.14 28.58 6.45
C ARG A 271 22.04 29.46 7.70
N ALA A 272 23.07 29.50 8.55
CA ALA A 272 23.11 30.36 9.74
C ALA A 272 23.01 31.86 9.42
N THR A 273 23.53 32.32 8.27
CA THR A 273 23.36 33.72 7.83
C THR A 273 22.04 33.98 7.12
N ALA A 274 21.45 32.99 6.44
CA ALA A 274 20.10 33.12 5.87
C ALA A 274 19.03 33.32 6.94
N THR A 275 19.20 32.75 8.14
CA THR A 275 18.32 32.99 9.31
C THR A 275 18.41 34.41 9.88
N ILE A 276 19.37 35.25 9.42
CA ILE A 276 19.68 36.57 10.00
C ILE A 276 19.25 37.73 9.07
N ILE A 277 18.74 37.46 7.86
CA ILE A 277 18.35 38.53 6.92
C ILE A 277 16.96 39.10 7.27
N GLU A 278 16.94 40.02 8.24
CA GLU A 278 15.82 40.94 8.44
C GLU A 278 15.67 41.89 7.23
N TYR A 279 14.42 42.08 6.78
CA TYR A 279 14.08 43.13 5.82
C TYR A 279 13.45 44.30 6.61
N PRO A 280 14.04 45.51 6.63
CA PRO A 280 13.59 46.55 7.53
C PRO A 280 12.33 47.26 7.01
N GLN A 281 11.18 46.98 7.62
CA GLN A 281 10.02 47.86 7.60
C GLN A 281 9.57 48.19 9.02
N ARG A 282 9.68 49.47 9.39
CA ARG A 282 9.19 50.02 10.65
C ARG A 282 7.67 50.15 10.63
N VAL A 283 6.99 49.53 11.59
CA VAL A 283 5.82 50.10 12.28
C VAL A 283 5.86 49.62 13.73
N ASP A 284 5.63 50.52 14.69
CA ASP A 284 5.64 50.23 16.13
C ASP A 284 4.43 49.39 16.58
N GLY A 285 4.60 48.51 17.59
CA GLY A 285 3.46 47.98 18.36
C GLY A 285 3.56 46.56 18.92
N ILE A 286 4.34 46.39 20.01
CA ILE A 286 4.17 45.41 21.11
C ILE A 286 3.65 43.99 20.74
N GLY A 287 4.57 43.02 20.78
CA GLY A 287 4.26 41.59 20.86
C GLY A 287 5.50 40.73 20.62
N GLU A 288 6.09 40.17 21.68
CA GLU A 288 7.24 39.26 21.55
C GLU A 288 6.81 37.94 20.88
N VAL A 289 7.08 37.80 19.58
CA VAL A 289 6.93 36.52 18.87
C VAL A 289 8.18 35.68 19.15
N GLY A 290 8.03 34.65 19.98
CA GLY A 290 9.11 33.71 20.28
C GLY A 290 9.59 33.00 19.02
N VAL A 291 10.86 33.21 18.66
CA VAL A 291 11.51 32.54 17.52
C VAL A 291 11.60 31.04 17.81
N SER A 292 10.73 30.25 17.18
CA SER A 292 10.73 28.79 17.32
C SER A 292 11.93 28.18 16.60
N LEU A 293 13.00 27.96 17.36
CA LEU A 293 14.19 27.21 16.94
C LEU A 293 13.81 25.73 16.70
N ARG A 294 13.44 25.39 15.45
CA ARG A 294 13.31 23.97 15.06
C ARG A 294 14.64 23.26 15.27
N LYS A 295 14.62 22.10 15.93
CA LYS A 295 15.79 21.22 16.05
C LYS A 295 16.13 20.68 14.65
N SER A 296 17.34 20.96 14.17
CA SER A 296 17.84 20.46 12.88
C SER A 296 17.83 18.93 12.83
N MET A 297 17.65 18.38 11.62
CA MET A 297 17.65 16.94 11.38
C MET A 297 18.98 16.28 11.80
N ASP A 298 18.91 15.09 12.42
CA ASP A 298 20.07 14.28 12.82
C ASP A 298 21.02 14.04 11.63
N TYR A 299 22.33 14.14 11.88
CA TYR A 299 23.39 13.91 10.91
C TYR A 299 23.24 12.56 10.19
N MET A 300 22.85 11.49 10.88
CA MET A 300 22.65 10.18 10.23
C MET A 300 21.46 10.21 9.26
N VAL A 301 20.37 10.91 9.62
CA VAL A 301 19.21 11.08 8.74
C VAL A 301 19.54 11.99 7.57
N LEU A 302 20.28 13.10 7.79
CA LEU A 302 20.80 13.98 6.74
C LEU A 302 21.62 13.22 5.70
N GLN A 303 22.46 12.27 6.13
CA GLN A 303 23.25 11.44 5.21
C GLN A 303 22.39 10.43 4.44
N ILE A 304 21.41 9.81 5.09
CA ILE A 304 20.41 8.96 4.42
C ILE A 304 19.62 9.77 3.36
N VAL A 305 19.24 11.01 3.67
CA VAL A 305 18.58 11.91 2.72
C VAL A 305 19.50 12.31 1.56
N ARG A 306 20.80 12.50 1.79
CA ARG A 306 21.77 12.78 0.71
C ARG A 306 21.99 11.60 -0.24
N GLU A 307 21.97 10.37 0.26
CA GLU A 307 22.22 9.16 -0.56
C GLU A 307 20.94 8.58 -1.19
N TYR A 308 19.82 8.59 -0.46
CA TYR A 308 18.57 7.90 -0.84
C TYR A 308 17.36 8.83 -1.03
N GLY A 309 17.45 10.10 -0.60
CA GLY A 309 16.35 11.05 -0.67
C GLY A 309 15.93 11.36 -2.11
N ASP A 310 14.63 11.51 -2.29
CA ASP A 310 13.97 11.89 -3.53
C ASP A 310 13.07 13.11 -3.28
N LYS A 311 12.38 13.58 -4.31
CA LYS A 311 11.33 14.59 -4.21
C LYS A 311 10.14 14.24 -5.07
N ILE A 312 8.95 14.39 -4.51
CA ILE A 312 7.72 14.33 -5.29
C ILE A 312 7.50 15.72 -5.89
N VAL A 313 7.33 15.78 -7.21
CA VAL A 313 6.86 16.98 -7.92
C VAL A 313 5.63 16.59 -8.75
N LEU A 314 4.55 17.36 -8.57
CA LEU A 314 3.36 17.29 -9.41
C LEU A 314 3.51 18.26 -10.59
N THR A 315 3.14 17.78 -11.77
CA THR A 315 3.08 18.59 -12.99
C THR A 315 1.64 19.05 -13.26
N GLU A 316 1.46 20.04 -14.14
CA GLU A 316 0.13 20.40 -14.67
C GLU A 316 -0.63 19.20 -15.28
N SER A 317 0.09 18.14 -15.69
CA SER A 317 -0.51 16.92 -16.22
C SER A 317 -1.01 15.96 -15.14
N ASP A 318 -0.47 16.05 -13.93
CA ASP A 318 -0.95 15.30 -12.76
C ASP A 318 -2.22 15.94 -12.18
N GLY A 319 -2.36 17.27 -12.28
CA GLY A 319 -3.56 18.02 -11.86
C GLY A 319 -4.79 17.87 -12.77
N LYS A 320 -4.77 16.98 -13.77
CA LYS A 320 -5.89 16.73 -14.69
C LYS A 320 -6.35 15.28 -14.55
N PRO A 321 -7.62 15.02 -14.17
CA PRO A 321 -8.17 13.66 -14.15
C PRO A 321 -7.94 12.98 -15.51
N LYS A 322 -7.37 11.78 -15.47
CA LYS A 322 -6.99 11.05 -16.69
C LYS A 322 -8.24 10.53 -17.41
N THR A 323 -8.85 11.38 -18.24
CA THR A 323 -9.75 10.91 -19.30
C THR A 323 -9.01 9.85 -20.12
N SER A 324 -9.66 8.71 -20.38
CA SER A 324 -9.07 7.51 -20.97
C SER A 324 -8.77 7.62 -22.48
N LYS A 325 -8.33 8.80 -22.95
CA LYS A 325 -8.05 9.06 -24.35
C LYS A 325 -6.72 8.43 -24.78
N ARG A 326 -6.83 7.30 -25.49
CA ARG A 326 -5.77 6.59 -26.23
C ARG A 326 -4.79 7.59 -26.90
N LYS A 327 -3.55 7.66 -26.41
CA LYS A 327 -2.50 8.47 -27.05
C LYS A 327 -1.89 7.70 -28.24
N GLY A 328 -2.55 7.80 -29.40
CA GLY A 328 -2.04 7.24 -30.66
C GLY A 328 -0.69 7.87 -31.05
N LYS A 329 0.35 7.05 -31.20
CA LYS A 329 1.66 7.52 -31.68
C LYS A 329 1.58 7.86 -33.18
N ARG A 330 1.79 9.12 -33.54
CA ARG A 330 2.00 9.55 -34.95
C ARG A 330 3.18 8.78 -35.54
N LYS A 331 3.01 8.23 -36.74
CA LYS A 331 4.08 7.60 -37.53
C LYS A 331 4.82 8.67 -38.35
N SER A 332 6.13 8.49 -38.49
CA SER A 332 6.90 9.12 -39.57
C SER A 332 6.96 8.18 -40.79
N SER A 333 7.00 8.76 -41.98
CA SER A 333 7.31 8.14 -43.28
C SER A 333 8.62 7.33 -43.25
N THR A 334 8.90 6.28 -44.03
CA THR A 334 8.22 5.54 -45.13
C THR A 334 8.85 4.11 -45.14
N THR A 335 8.55 3.09 -45.97
CA THR A 335 7.79 2.89 -47.22
C THR A 335 7.33 1.40 -47.28
N GLY A 336 6.62 0.95 -48.33
CA GLY A 336 6.62 -0.47 -48.74
C GLY A 336 5.34 -1.29 -48.50
N PHE A 337 4.46 -1.30 -49.50
CA PHE A 337 3.42 -2.29 -49.84
C PHE A 337 3.08 -3.46 -48.89
N LYS A 338 1.82 -3.48 -48.40
CA LYS A 338 0.80 -4.50 -48.76
C LYS A 338 -0.60 -4.06 -48.31
N CYS A 339 -1.63 -4.55 -49.00
CA CYS A 339 -2.98 -3.98 -49.02
C CYS A 339 -4.01 -4.90 -48.37
N LYS A 340 -4.80 -4.35 -47.41
CA LYS A 340 -6.19 -4.66 -46.96
C LYS A 340 -6.56 -6.16 -46.70
N GLU A 341 -7.33 -6.48 -45.67
CA GLU A 341 -8.37 -5.69 -44.98
C GLU A 341 -8.11 -5.51 -43.48
N GLN A 342 -8.53 -4.35 -42.94
CA GLN A 342 -8.62 -4.10 -41.50
C GLN A 342 -10.09 -3.89 -41.13
N ARG A 343 -10.67 -4.79 -40.34
CA ARG A 343 -11.88 -4.47 -39.59
C ARG A 343 -11.52 -3.54 -38.45
N VAL A 344 -12.11 -2.35 -38.46
CA VAL A 344 -12.08 -1.43 -37.33
C VAL A 344 -13.04 -1.99 -36.29
N TYR A 345 -12.52 -2.48 -35.17
CA TYR A 345 -13.35 -2.83 -34.03
C TYR A 345 -13.58 -1.58 -33.19
N ASP A 346 -14.85 -1.18 -33.10
CA ASP A 346 -15.27 -0.13 -32.20
C ASP A 346 -15.09 -0.57 -30.74
N THR A 347 -15.03 0.38 -29.82
CA THR A 347 -14.51 0.09 -28.46
C THR A 347 -15.60 -0.38 -27.48
N ASP A 348 -16.86 -0.34 -27.88
CA ASP A 348 -18.02 -0.63 -27.02
C ASP A 348 -18.68 -2.01 -27.25
N GLU A 349 -18.42 -2.70 -28.38
CA GLU A 349 -19.01 -4.02 -28.68
C GLU A 349 -18.19 -5.22 -28.13
N TRP A 350 -17.88 -5.19 -26.83
CA TRP A 350 -17.41 -6.39 -26.10
C TRP A 350 -18.51 -6.90 -25.16
N HIS A 351 -19.65 -7.24 -25.75
CA HIS A 351 -20.66 -8.09 -25.11
C HIS A 351 -20.32 -9.55 -25.38
N TRP A 352 -20.71 -10.44 -24.47
CA TRP A 352 -20.52 -11.88 -24.67
C TRP A 352 -21.32 -12.34 -25.90
N GLN A 353 -20.66 -12.92 -26.90
CA GLN A 353 -21.31 -13.34 -28.15
C GLN A 353 -21.12 -14.84 -28.39
N GLY A 354 -22.24 -15.57 -28.31
CA GLY A 354 -22.35 -16.99 -28.63
C GLY A 354 -22.42 -17.92 -27.40
N PRO A 355 -22.69 -19.22 -27.62
CA PRO A 355 -22.84 -20.20 -26.54
C PRO A 355 -21.51 -20.42 -25.81
N ALA A 356 -21.57 -20.50 -24.48
CA ALA A 356 -20.42 -20.85 -23.66
C ALA A 356 -20.08 -22.35 -23.76
N PRO A 357 -18.85 -22.79 -23.43
CA PRO A 357 -18.43 -24.19 -23.55
C PRO A 357 -19.22 -25.18 -22.69
N TRP A 358 -19.91 -24.67 -21.66
CA TRP A 358 -20.81 -25.43 -20.79
C TRP A 358 -22.27 -25.42 -21.26
N ASP A 359 -22.63 -24.65 -22.28
CA ASP A 359 -23.98 -24.65 -22.84
C ASP A 359 -24.30 -26.03 -23.45
N ILE A 360 -25.45 -26.57 -23.06
CA ILE A 360 -25.96 -27.88 -23.49
C ILE A 360 -26.11 -27.91 -25.03
N LEU A 361 -26.46 -26.77 -25.65
CA LEU A 361 -26.63 -26.63 -27.10
C LEU A 361 -25.33 -26.87 -27.90
N VAL A 362 -24.15 -26.79 -27.26
CA VAL A 362 -22.83 -27.10 -27.86
C VAL A 362 -22.15 -28.33 -27.25
N GLY A 363 -22.89 -29.17 -26.52
CA GLY A 363 -22.34 -30.36 -25.87
C GLY A 363 -21.53 -30.07 -24.61
N GLY A 364 -21.89 -28.99 -23.90
CA GLY A 364 -21.48 -28.71 -22.53
C GLY A 364 -22.32 -29.47 -21.49
N ASP A 365 -21.98 -29.31 -20.21
CA ASP A 365 -22.61 -30.00 -19.07
C ASP A 365 -23.51 -29.10 -18.21
N GLY A 366 -23.96 -27.96 -18.76
CA GLY A 366 -24.84 -26.99 -18.11
C GLY A 366 -24.20 -26.22 -16.94
N SER A 367 -22.94 -26.50 -16.60
CA SER A 367 -22.29 -26.00 -15.38
C SER A 367 -21.27 -24.89 -15.69
N PRO A 368 -21.50 -23.62 -15.26
CA PRO A 368 -20.58 -22.51 -15.53
C PRO A 368 -19.17 -22.74 -14.97
N LYS A 369 -18.15 -22.59 -15.83
CA LYS A 369 -16.74 -22.86 -15.49
C LYS A 369 -15.80 -21.79 -16.02
N PHE A 370 -15.15 -21.06 -15.13
CA PHE A 370 -14.26 -19.96 -15.48
C PHE A 370 -12.79 -20.30 -15.22
N LEU A 371 -11.89 -19.72 -16.02
CA LEU A 371 -10.46 -19.65 -15.74
C LEU A 371 -10.08 -18.18 -15.56
N CYS A 372 -9.84 -17.77 -14.32
CA CYS A 372 -9.47 -16.40 -13.98
C CYS A 372 -7.97 -16.20 -14.12
N ASP A 373 -7.53 -15.18 -14.87
CA ASP A 373 -6.12 -14.80 -14.92
C ASP A 373 -5.60 -14.20 -13.59
N VAL A 374 -4.30 -13.95 -13.51
CA VAL A 374 -3.63 -13.41 -12.31
C VAL A 374 -4.15 -12.01 -11.92
N MET A 375 -4.74 -11.24 -12.84
CA MET A 375 -5.32 -9.92 -12.55
C MET A 375 -6.78 -9.99 -12.07
N VAL A 376 -7.46 -11.13 -12.24
CA VAL A 376 -8.80 -11.40 -11.70
C VAL A 376 -8.83 -12.61 -10.75
N GLU A 377 -7.70 -12.97 -10.14
CA GLU A 377 -7.63 -14.00 -9.08
C GLU A 377 -8.59 -13.70 -7.91
N GLY A 378 -8.79 -12.41 -7.60
CA GLY A 378 -9.78 -11.97 -6.59
C GLY A 378 -11.23 -12.29 -6.97
N LEU A 379 -11.58 -12.21 -8.25
CA LEU A 379 -12.88 -12.60 -8.78
C LEU A 379 -13.08 -14.12 -8.72
N ALA A 380 -12.03 -14.92 -8.95
CA ALA A 380 -12.10 -16.38 -8.79
C ALA A 380 -12.57 -16.79 -7.38
N LYS A 381 -12.09 -16.08 -6.34
CA LYS A 381 -12.52 -16.32 -4.96
C LYS A 381 -13.99 -15.99 -4.75
N HIS A 382 -14.46 -14.87 -5.29
CA HIS A 382 -15.87 -14.46 -5.24
C HIS A 382 -16.79 -15.43 -6.00
N LEU A 383 -16.39 -15.89 -7.20
CA LEU A 383 -17.13 -16.90 -7.96
C LEU A 383 -17.27 -18.21 -7.17
N ARG A 384 -16.19 -18.69 -6.51
CA ARG A 384 -16.25 -19.88 -5.63
C ARG A 384 -17.18 -19.68 -4.43
N CYS A 385 -17.18 -18.48 -3.84
CA CYS A 385 -18.09 -18.14 -2.75
C CYS A 385 -19.57 -18.21 -3.15
N VAL A 386 -19.91 -17.95 -4.42
CA VAL A 386 -21.27 -18.11 -4.95
C VAL A 386 -21.51 -19.46 -5.65
N GLY A 387 -20.68 -20.47 -5.36
CA GLY A 387 -20.83 -21.84 -5.85
C GLY A 387 -20.34 -22.09 -7.29
N ILE A 388 -19.85 -21.07 -7.98
CA ILE A 388 -19.40 -21.15 -9.38
C ILE A 388 -17.97 -21.71 -9.46
N ASP A 389 -17.75 -22.62 -10.42
CA ASP A 389 -16.47 -23.28 -10.64
C ASP A 389 -15.46 -22.32 -11.30
N ALA A 390 -14.51 -21.80 -10.53
CA ALA A 390 -13.52 -20.83 -11.00
C ALA A 390 -12.08 -21.30 -10.70
N ALA A 391 -11.37 -21.75 -11.73
CA ALA A 391 -9.95 -22.08 -11.67
C ALA A 391 -9.07 -20.82 -11.79
N VAL A 392 -7.81 -20.96 -11.36
CA VAL A 392 -6.74 -19.97 -11.52
C VAL A 392 -5.48 -20.70 -12.03
N PRO A 393 -4.57 -20.03 -12.76
CA PRO A 393 -3.33 -20.64 -13.21
C PRO A 393 -2.43 -21.05 -12.04
N HIS A 394 -1.77 -22.20 -12.18
CA HIS A 394 -0.82 -22.73 -11.20
C HIS A 394 0.44 -21.85 -11.03
N SER A 395 0.82 -21.12 -12.08
CA SER A 395 1.94 -20.17 -12.07
C SER A 395 1.46 -18.75 -11.80
N ARG A 396 2.23 -17.98 -11.02
CA ARG A 396 2.03 -16.52 -10.85
C ARG A 396 2.44 -15.71 -12.09
N LYS A 397 3.07 -16.34 -13.08
CA LYS A 397 3.44 -15.78 -14.40
C LYS A 397 3.21 -16.86 -15.46
N PRO A 398 1.95 -17.25 -15.74
CA PRO A 398 1.67 -18.24 -16.76
C PRO A 398 1.94 -17.63 -18.14
N GLU A 399 2.38 -18.44 -19.09
CA GLU A 399 2.44 -18.00 -20.47
C GLU A 399 1.02 -17.91 -21.05
N SER A 400 0.78 -16.99 -21.99
CA SER A 400 -0.53 -16.85 -22.63
C SER A 400 -0.99 -18.16 -23.29
N ARG A 401 -0.06 -18.97 -23.77
CA ARG A 401 -0.34 -20.29 -24.34
C ARG A 401 -0.82 -21.29 -23.29
N GLU A 402 -0.21 -21.34 -22.12
CA GLU A 402 -0.61 -22.24 -21.03
C GLU A 402 -2.05 -21.95 -20.57
N LEU A 403 -2.42 -20.68 -20.47
CA LEU A 403 -3.80 -20.26 -20.14
C LEU A 403 -4.80 -20.70 -21.21
N ILE A 404 -4.45 -20.56 -22.49
CA ILE A 404 -5.29 -20.96 -23.63
C ILE A 404 -5.46 -22.49 -23.67
N ASP A 405 -4.35 -23.22 -23.56
CA ASP A 405 -4.32 -24.68 -23.58
C ASP A 405 -5.09 -25.26 -22.37
N GLN A 406 -4.98 -24.64 -21.18
CA GLN A 406 -5.78 -25.00 -20.00
C GLN A 406 -7.28 -24.74 -20.22
N ALA A 407 -7.65 -23.55 -20.72
CA ALA A 407 -9.04 -23.18 -20.95
C ALA A 407 -9.74 -24.13 -21.93
N ILE A 408 -9.08 -24.45 -23.06
CA ILE A 408 -9.59 -25.38 -24.07
C ILE A 408 -9.72 -26.79 -23.48
N LYS A 409 -8.69 -27.28 -22.76
CA LYS A 409 -8.68 -28.62 -22.16
C LYS A 409 -9.78 -28.80 -21.11
N GLU A 410 -10.01 -27.79 -20.28
CA GLU A 410 -10.98 -27.84 -19.18
C GLU A 410 -12.38 -27.31 -19.56
N LYS A 411 -12.58 -26.90 -20.83
CA LYS A 411 -13.80 -26.24 -21.33
C LYS A 411 -14.21 -25.03 -20.49
N ARG A 412 -13.26 -24.13 -20.20
CA ARG A 412 -13.46 -22.93 -19.38
C ARG A 412 -13.52 -21.66 -20.21
N VAL A 413 -14.33 -20.70 -19.77
CA VAL A 413 -14.22 -19.32 -20.26
C VAL A 413 -13.14 -18.58 -19.49
N VAL A 414 -12.19 -18.00 -20.23
CA VAL A 414 -11.11 -17.19 -19.67
C VAL A 414 -11.65 -15.81 -19.27
N LEU A 415 -11.62 -15.51 -17.97
CA LEU A 415 -11.85 -14.16 -17.46
C LEU A 415 -10.50 -13.46 -17.36
N THR A 416 -10.35 -12.34 -18.07
CA THR A 416 -9.08 -11.61 -18.13
C THR A 416 -9.31 -10.10 -18.16
N ARG A 417 -8.29 -9.36 -17.71
CA ARG A 417 -8.17 -7.91 -17.96
C ARG A 417 -6.98 -7.56 -18.86
N ASP A 418 -6.21 -8.56 -19.32
CA ASP A 418 -5.05 -8.32 -20.19
C ASP A 418 -5.46 -8.15 -21.65
N ALA A 419 -5.37 -6.91 -22.13
CA ALA A 419 -5.55 -6.58 -23.55
C ALA A 419 -4.51 -7.26 -24.48
N LYS A 420 -3.47 -7.91 -23.94
CA LYS A 420 -2.58 -8.80 -24.72
C LYS A 420 -3.19 -10.17 -24.94
N LEU A 421 -3.86 -10.75 -23.93
CA LEU A 421 -4.45 -12.09 -24.05
C LEU A 421 -5.62 -12.09 -25.05
N LEU A 422 -6.37 -10.99 -25.12
CA LEU A 422 -7.40 -10.75 -26.14
C LEU A 422 -6.87 -10.78 -27.58
N ARG A 423 -5.57 -10.57 -27.82
CA ARG A 423 -4.99 -10.72 -29.17
C ARG A 423 -5.04 -12.16 -29.67
N HIS A 424 -5.25 -13.11 -28.77
CA HIS A 424 -5.37 -14.55 -29.03
C HIS A 424 -6.82 -15.04 -29.01
N GLU A 425 -7.81 -14.14 -29.04
CA GLU A 425 -9.24 -14.47 -29.14
C GLU A 425 -9.55 -15.43 -30.30
N TYR A 426 -8.84 -15.32 -31.42
CA TYR A 426 -8.97 -16.24 -32.56
C TYR A 426 -8.62 -17.71 -32.23
N LEU A 427 -7.91 -17.97 -31.13
CA LEU A 427 -7.65 -19.31 -30.58
C LEU A 427 -8.72 -19.74 -29.56
N LEU A 428 -9.37 -18.77 -28.89
CA LEU A 428 -10.39 -18.96 -27.87
C LEU A 428 -11.77 -18.55 -28.40
N ARG A 429 -12.23 -19.25 -29.45
CA ARG A 429 -13.56 -19.02 -30.05
C ARG A 429 -14.63 -19.13 -28.97
N ASN A 430 -15.33 -18.02 -28.71
CA ASN A 430 -16.35 -17.86 -27.68
C ASN A 430 -15.91 -18.39 -26.31
N GLN A 431 -14.65 -18.13 -25.93
CA GLN A 431 -14.01 -18.67 -24.72
C GLN A 431 -13.16 -17.66 -23.95
N ILE A 432 -13.24 -16.37 -24.28
CA ILE A 432 -12.54 -15.30 -23.58
C ILE A 432 -13.48 -14.13 -23.34
N TYR A 433 -13.53 -13.64 -22.11
CA TYR A 433 -14.31 -12.46 -21.73
C TYR A 433 -13.41 -11.45 -21.02
N ARG A 434 -13.51 -10.20 -21.49
CA ARG A 434 -12.76 -9.09 -20.93
C ARG A 434 -13.56 -8.45 -19.80
N VAL A 435 -13.15 -8.70 -18.57
CA VAL A 435 -13.75 -8.05 -17.39
C VAL A 435 -13.45 -6.55 -17.43
N LYS A 436 -14.52 -5.74 -17.42
CA LYS A 436 -14.47 -4.28 -17.55
C LYS A 436 -14.18 -3.64 -16.18
N SER A 437 -14.87 -4.12 -15.15
CA SER A 437 -14.90 -3.57 -13.80
C SER A 437 -13.56 -3.68 -13.05
N LEU A 438 -13.32 -2.73 -12.14
CA LEU A 438 -12.12 -2.69 -11.29
C LEU A 438 -12.33 -3.35 -9.92
N LEU A 439 -13.54 -3.24 -9.35
CA LEU A 439 -13.86 -3.67 -7.99
C LEU A 439 -14.39 -5.10 -7.99
N LYS A 440 -13.99 -5.92 -7.02
CA LYS A 440 -14.26 -7.38 -7.01
C LYS A 440 -15.75 -7.75 -6.90
N ASN A 441 -16.60 -6.89 -6.34
CA ASN A 441 -18.05 -7.12 -6.28
C ASN A 441 -18.67 -6.79 -7.63
N ASP A 442 -18.37 -5.62 -8.18
CA ASP A 442 -18.81 -5.18 -9.52
C ASP A 442 -18.34 -6.16 -10.61
N GLN A 443 -17.14 -6.73 -10.49
CA GLN A 443 -16.64 -7.80 -11.36
C GLN A 443 -17.45 -9.11 -11.25
N LEU A 444 -17.99 -9.42 -10.07
CA LEU A 444 -18.85 -10.59 -9.87
C LEU A 444 -20.22 -10.34 -10.51
N ILE A 445 -20.83 -9.18 -10.23
CA ILE A 445 -22.11 -8.75 -10.81
C ILE A 445 -22.01 -8.73 -12.35
N GLU A 446 -20.96 -8.11 -12.90
CA GLU A 446 -20.70 -8.07 -14.35
C GLU A 446 -20.67 -9.46 -14.98
N VAL A 447 -20.08 -10.47 -14.32
CA VAL A 447 -20.02 -11.84 -14.82
C VAL A 447 -21.34 -12.59 -14.62
N ILE A 448 -22.06 -12.34 -13.52
CA ILE A 448 -23.40 -12.88 -13.31
C ILE A 448 -24.36 -12.39 -14.41
N GLU A 449 -24.37 -11.09 -14.68
CA GLU A 449 -25.20 -10.47 -15.71
C GLU A 449 -24.77 -10.90 -17.13
N SER A 450 -23.47 -10.86 -17.45
CA SER A 450 -22.97 -11.15 -18.82
C SER A 450 -23.11 -12.60 -19.25
N PHE A 451 -23.26 -13.53 -18.31
CA PHE A 451 -23.43 -14.97 -18.58
C PHE A 451 -24.78 -15.51 -18.07
N GLU A 452 -25.70 -14.64 -17.66
CA GLU A 452 -27.03 -14.97 -17.13
C GLU A 452 -26.99 -16.05 -16.02
N LEU A 453 -26.00 -15.94 -15.13
CA LEU A 453 -25.75 -16.94 -14.08
C LEU A 453 -26.86 -16.91 -13.03
N LYS A 454 -27.48 -18.06 -12.78
CA LYS A 454 -28.40 -18.24 -11.66
C LYS A 454 -27.60 -18.59 -10.41
N ILE A 455 -27.55 -17.66 -9.47
CA ILE A 455 -27.00 -17.89 -8.14
C ILE A 455 -28.16 -18.32 -7.23
N CYS A 456 -27.94 -19.37 -6.46
CA CYS A 456 -28.91 -19.87 -5.47
C CYS A 456 -28.25 -19.87 -4.09
N GLU A 457 -29.03 -19.59 -3.04
CA GLU A 457 -28.55 -19.51 -1.66
C GLU A 457 -27.90 -20.83 -1.19
N ASP A 458 -28.48 -21.97 -1.58
CA ASP A 458 -27.97 -23.32 -1.26
C ASP A 458 -26.61 -23.65 -1.91
N GLN A 459 -26.20 -22.88 -2.91
CA GLN A 459 -24.89 -23.04 -3.57
C GLN A 459 -23.83 -22.10 -2.99
N LEU A 460 -24.20 -21.14 -2.11
CA LEU A 460 -23.23 -20.29 -1.43
C LEU A 460 -22.26 -21.14 -0.59
N MET A 461 -20.98 -20.77 -0.61
CA MET A 461 -19.89 -21.46 0.09
C MET A 461 -19.76 -22.96 -0.22
N SER A 462 -20.39 -23.48 -1.29
CA SER A 462 -20.33 -24.89 -1.68
C SER A 462 -18.97 -25.34 -2.27
N ARG A 463 -18.04 -24.40 -2.47
CA ARG A 463 -16.70 -24.65 -3.03
C ARG A 463 -15.59 -24.05 -2.16
N CYS A 464 -14.45 -24.74 -2.14
CA CYS A 464 -13.26 -24.27 -1.45
C CYS A 464 -12.73 -22.96 -2.07
N THR A 465 -12.80 -21.88 -1.30
CA THR A 465 -12.33 -20.54 -1.71
C THR A 465 -10.84 -20.52 -2.06
N LYS A 466 -10.03 -21.41 -1.47
CA LYS A 466 -8.58 -21.56 -1.71
C LYS A 466 -8.27 -22.21 -3.05
N CYS A 467 -8.82 -23.40 -3.34
CA CYS A 467 -8.41 -24.22 -4.50
C CYS A 467 -9.51 -24.52 -5.53
N ASN A 468 -10.77 -24.08 -5.34
CA ASN A 468 -11.95 -24.45 -6.17
C ASN A 468 -12.46 -25.90 -5.98
N GLY A 469 -11.84 -26.69 -5.11
CA GLY A 469 -12.25 -28.06 -4.80
C GLY A 469 -13.59 -28.17 -4.08
N ARG A 470 -14.12 -29.39 -4.03
CA ARG A 470 -15.36 -29.70 -3.27
C ARG A 470 -15.04 -30.00 -1.81
N PHE A 471 -16.10 -30.02 -1.00
CA PHE A 471 -16.04 -30.45 0.39
C PHE A 471 -16.46 -31.91 0.53
N ILE A 472 -16.02 -32.53 1.63
CA ILE A 472 -16.56 -33.81 2.12
C ILE A 472 -18.09 -33.75 2.27
N GLN A 473 -18.78 -34.86 1.97
CA GLN A 473 -20.25 -34.93 1.99
C GLN A 473 -20.86 -34.90 3.39
N LYS A 474 -20.09 -35.33 4.40
CA LYS A 474 -20.48 -35.33 5.82
C LYS A 474 -19.54 -34.39 6.57
N PRO A 475 -20.04 -33.47 7.41
CA PRO A 475 -19.19 -32.65 8.27
C PRO A 475 -18.42 -33.52 9.28
N LEU A 476 -17.21 -33.09 9.61
CA LEU A 476 -16.38 -33.66 10.68
C LEU A 476 -16.89 -33.18 12.06
N SER A 477 -16.71 -34.04 13.06
CA SER A 477 -16.76 -33.66 14.47
C SER A 477 -15.56 -32.79 14.86
N MET A 478 -15.60 -32.17 16.04
CA MET A 478 -14.47 -31.41 16.59
C MET A 478 -13.20 -32.26 16.75
N GLU A 479 -13.33 -33.52 17.18
CA GLU A 479 -12.20 -34.44 17.36
C GLU A 479 -11.56 -34.82 16.01
N GLU A 480 -12.41 -35.14 15.01
CA GLU A 480 -11.97 -35.43 13.65
C GLU A 480 -11.32 -34.20 12.98
N ALA A 481 -11.87 -33.01 13.21
CA ALA A 481 -11.33 -31.75 12.70
C ALA A 481 -9.97 -31.40 13.33
N LEU A 482 -9.79 -31.64 14.64
CA LEU A 482 -8.51 -31.40 15.32
C LEU A 482 -7.39 -32.31 14.81
N GLU A 483 -7.66 -33.60 14.62
CA GLU A 483 -6.64 -34.50 14.05
C GLU A 483 -6.35 -34.16 12.58
N ALA A 484 -7.36 -33.75 11.80
CA ALA A 484 -7.19 -33.26 10.43
C ALA A 484 -6.44 -31.91 10.33
N ALA A 485 -6.52 -31.06 11.37
CA ALA A 485 -5.86 -29.76 11.44
C ALA A 485 -4.41 -29.82 11.92
N LYS A 486 -4.04 -30.90 12.61
CA LYS A 486 -2.77 -31.11 13.32
C LYS A 486 -1.54 -30.83 12.44
N GLY A 487 -0.80 -29.78 12.77
CA GLY A 487 0.39 -29.36 12.02
C GLY A 487 0.11 -28.67 10.66
N PHE A 488 -1.15 -28.42 10.32
CA PHE A 488 -1.58 -27.81 9.06
C PHE A 488 -2.37 -26.51 9.23
N GLN A 489 -3.22 -26.43 10.25
CA GLN A 489 -4.10 -25.29 10.52
C GLN A 489 -4.36 -25.18 12.04
N VAL A 490 -4.40 -23.97 12.58
CA VAL A 490 -4.81 -23.75 13.99
C VAL A 490 -6.32 -23.54 14.02
N ILE A 491 -7.02 -24.31 14.85
CA ILE A 491 -8.45 -24.11 15.15
C ILE A 491 -8.52 -23.24 16.41
N PRO A 492 -9.18 -22.06 16.39
CA PRO A 492 -9.26 -21.17 17.55
C PRO A 492 -10.01 -21.78 18.74
N ASP A 493 -9.49 -21.56 19.95
CA ASP A 493 -10.00 -22.17 21.18
C ASP A 493 -11.46 -21.79 21.50
N CYS A 494 -11.93 -20.62 21.06
CA CYS A 494 -13.30 -20.16 21.24
C CYS A 494 -14.37 -20.97 20.49
N LEU A 495 -13.95 -21.99 19.72
CA LEU A 495 -14.81 -22.94 19.03
C LEU A 495 -15.06 -24.23 19.85
N PHE A 496 -14.26 -24.51 20.89
CA PHE A 496 -14.35 -25.77 21.66
C PHE A 496 -15.69 -26.00 22.36
N ASP A 497 -16.33 -24.95 22.86
CA ASP A 497 -17.60 -25.05 23.61
C ASP A 497 -18.86 -25.00 22.74
N ARG A 498 -18.71 -25.05 21.41
CA ARG A 498 -19.83 -24.91 20.46
C ARG A 498 -19.94 -26.17 19.60
N ASN A 499 -21.14 -26.70 19.43
CA ASN A 499 -21.45 -27.81 18.51
C ASN A 499 -21.37 -27.35 17.04
N ILE A 500 -20.16 -27.00 16.59
CA ILE A 500 -19.87 -26.49 15.26
C ILE A 500 -19.49 -27.66 14.34
N GLN A 501 -19.99 -27.61 13.11
CA GLN A 501 -19.65 -28.54 12.05
C GLN A 501 -18.45 -28.04 11.24
N PHE A 502 -17.60 -28.98 10.81
CA PHE A 502 -16.38 -28.69 10.06
C PHE A 502 -16.42 -29.34 8.68
N TRP A 503 -16.04 -28.59 7.66
CA TRP A 503 -15.96 -29.07 6.28
C TRP A 503 -14.52 -29.02 5.80
N GLN A 504 -13.99 -30.17 5.40
CA GLN A 504 -12.67 -30.28 4.78
C GLN A 504 -12.78 -30.28 3.27
N CYS A 505 -11.93 -29.51 2.59
CA CYS A 505 -11.79 -29.60 1.14
C CYS A 505 -11.02 -30.87 0.74
N THR A 506 -11.56 -31.64 -0.20
CA THR A 506 -10.98 -32.91 -0.68
C THR A 506 -9.64 -32.75 -1.41
N ASP A 507 -9.35 -31.56 -1.92
CA ASP A 507 -8.25 -31.34 -2.87
C ASP A 507 -7.04 -30.64 -2.22
N CYS A 508 -7.28 -29.85 -1.17
CA CYS A 508 -6.23 -29.08 -0.48
C CYS A 508 -6.25 -29.19 1.04
N ASN A 509 -7.11 -30.07 1.59
CA ASN A 509 -7.28 -30.38 3.01
C ASN A 509 -7.61 -29.20 3.93
N GLN A 510 -7.87 -28.01 3.37
CA GLN A 510 -8.28 -26.81 4.09
C GLN A 510 -9.59 -27.06 4.86
N LEU A 511 -9.58 -26.76 6.16
CA LEU A 511 -10.75 -26.84 7.02
C LEU A 511 -11.47 -25.49 7.09
N TYR A 512 -12.79 -25.57 7.07
CA TYR A 512 -13.76 -24.49 7.20
C TYR A 512 -14.82 -24.86 8.24
N TRP A 513 -15.47 -23.88 8.84
CA TRP A 513 -16.51 -24.08 9.85
C TRP A 513 -17.51 -22.93 9.85
N GLU A 514 -18.70 -23.19 10.40
CA GLU A 514 -19.82 -22.25 10.48
C GLU A 514 -19.65 -21.22 11.61
N GLY A 515 -18.63 -20.36 11.48
CA GLY A 515 -18.35 -19.26 12.41
C GLY A 515 -18.93 -17.92 11.95
N THR A 516 -18.65 -16.84 12.70
CA THR A 516 -19.04 -15.46 12.32
C THR A 516 -18.54 -15.06 10.92
N GLN A 517 -17.34 -15.51 10.54
CA GLN A 517 -16.79 -15.25 9.19
C GLN A 517 -17.61 -15.93 8.08
N TYR A 518 -18.18 -17.11 8.33
CA TYR A 518 -19.08 -17.78 7.37
C TYR A 518 -20.37 -16.99 7.20
N HIS A 519 -21.04 -16.64 8.30
CA HIS A 519 -22.29 -15.87 8.28
C HIS A 519 -22.09 -14.50 7.60
N ASN A 520 -21.02 -13.77 7.94
CA ASN A 520 -20.67 -12.51 7.30
C ASN A 520 -20.40 -12.66 5.80
N ALA A 521 -19.78 -13.77 5.37
CA ALA A 521 -19.55 -14.05 3.96
C ALA A 521 -20.85 -14.40 3.23
N VAL A 522 -21.70 -15.24 3.81
CA VAL A 522 -23.03 -15.60 3.26
C VAL A 522 -23.87 -14.34 3.09
N GLN A 523 -24.08 -13.55 4.15
CA GLN A 523 -24.85 -12.31 4.09
C GLN A 523 -24.30 -11.35 3.03
N LYS A 524 -22.97 -11.14 2.99
CA LYS A 524 -22.33 -10.29 1.97
C LYS A 524 -22.66 -10.74 0.56
N PHE A 525 -22.68 -12.04 0.26
CA PHE A 525 -22.98 -12.53 -1.09
C PHE A 525 -24.48 -12.59 -1.40
N ILE A 526 -25.34 -12.71 -0.38
CA ILE A 526 -26.78 -12.42 -0.49
C ILE A 526 -26.97 -10.96 -0.93
N ASP A 527 -26.41 -10.01 -0.18
CA ASP A 527 -26.51 -8.57 -0.47
C ASP A 527 -25.93 -8.18 -1.84
N VAL A 528 -24.82 -8.79 -2.24
CA VAL A 528 -24.12 -8.48 -3.52
C VAL A 528 -24.80 -9.14 -4.72
N CYS A 529 -25.41 -10.31 -4.58
CA CYS A 529 -26.10 -10.99 -5.66
C CYS A 529 -27.60 -10.66 -5.72
N ASN A 530 -28.14 -10.01 -4.68
CA ASN A 530 -29.56 -9.67 -4.53
C ASN A 530 -30.47 -10.90 -4.71
N ILE A 531 -30.17 -11.95 -3.94
CA ILE A 531 -30.85 -13.26 -3.91
C ILE A 531 -31.71 -13.42 -2.66
#